data_AF-A0A7K1JDI5-F1
#
_entry.id   AF-A0A7K1JDI5-F1
#
_cell.length_a   1.000
_cell.length_b   1.000
_cell.length_c   1.000
_cell.angle_alpha   90.00
_cell.angle_beta   90.00
_cell.angle_gamma   90.00
#
_symmetry.space_group_name_H-M   'P 1'
#
loop_
_entity.id
_entity.type
_entity.pdbx_description
1 polymer ?
#
loop_
_entity_poly.entity_id
_entity_poly.type
_entity_poly.pdbx_seq_one_letter_code
_entity_poly.pdbx_strand_id
1 'polypeptide(L)'
;MTTSARPYRPPVPRLWWTKRRSYRLFMLREISCVFVAWSVVYLVWLVRAIGRGGDAYREFLGTAAAPPLVALNIVTLLFLLLHAVSWFRLAPRAMVIHVRGQRLPARMVLAAHYLAWLVVTAVIAWVVLT
;
A
#
# COMPACT_ATOMS: atom_id res chain seq x y z
N MET A 1 33.95 -37.37 -20.93
CA MET A 1 34.01 -36.03 -21.55
C MET A 1 33.45 -35.02 -20.57
N THR A 2 34.31 -34.25 -19.89
CA THR A 2 33.90 -33.16 -19.00
C THR A 2 33.90 -31.86 -19.80
N THR A 3 32.72 -31.33 -20.13
CA THR A 3 32.61 -30.06 -20.86
C THR A 3 33.17 -28.92 -20.00
N SER A 4 34.39 -28.47 -20.31
CA SER A 4 35.16 -27.44 -19.59
C SER A 4 34.64 -25.99 -19.83
N ALA A 5 33.38 -25.83 -20.24
CA ALA A 5 32.82 -24.52 -20.52
C ALA A 5 32.30 -23.89 -19.22
N ARG A 6 32.96 -22.84 -18.72
CA ARG A 6 32.41 -22.01 -17.64
C ARG A 6 31.13 -21.32 -18.15
N PRO A 7 29.97 -21.51 -17.48
CA PRO A 7 28.75 -20.81 -17.87
C PRO A 7 28.93 -19.30 -17.66
N TYR A 8 28.67 -18.52 -18.70
CA TYR A 8 28.67 -17.06 -18.61
C TYR A 8 27.53 -16.58 -17.69
N ARG A 9 27.84 -15.73 -16.71
CA ARG A 9 26.85 -15.09 -15.83
C ARG A 9 26.80 -13.59 -16.14
N PRO A 10 25.73 -13.09 -16.80
CA PRO A 10 25.62 -11.67 -17.09
C PRO A 10 25.48 -10.87 -15.78
N PRO A 11 26.15 -9.71 -15.66
CA PRO A 11 26.00 -8.84 -14.49
C PRO A 11 24.57 -8.27 -14.42
N VAL A 12 23.97 -8.25 -13.23
CA VAL A 12 22.64 -7.67 -12.99
C VAL A 12 22.79 -6.19 -12.62
N PRO A 13 22.31 -5.24 -13.44
CA PRO A 13 22.45 -3.81 -13.14
C PRO A 13 21.61 -3.39 -11.92
N ARG A 14 22.02 -2.37 -11.16
CA ARG A 14 21.25 -1.85 -10.00
C ARG A 14 19.82 -1.42 -10.36
N LEU A 15 19.65 -0.83 -11.55
CA LEU A 15 18.35 -0.41 -12.09
C LEU A 15 17.74 -1.46 -13.03
N TRP A 16 18.01 -2.76 -12.80
CA TRP A 16 17.44 -3.85 -13.61
C TRP A 16 15.91 -3.77 -13.72
N TRP A 17 15.26 -3.30 -12.65
CA TRP A 17 13.80 -3.27 -12.51
C TRP A 17 13.13 -2.19 -13.37
N THR A 18 13.85 -1.18 -13.86
CA THR A 18 13.28 -0.13 -14.72
C THR A 18 13.02 -0.64 -16.14
N LYS A 19 13.69 -1.72 -16.55
CA LYS A 19 13.67 -2.26 -17.91
C LYS A 19 12.32 -2.86 -18.32
N ARG A 20 11.53 -3.39 -17.38
CA ARG A 20 10.22 -4.00 -17.68
C ARG A 20 9.13 -3.47 -16.77
N ARG A 21 7.94 -3.26 -17.32
CA ARG A 21 6.78 -2.75 -16.57
C ARG A 21 6.41 -3.66 -15.39
N SER A 22 6.51 -4.98 -15.54
CA SER A 22 6.25 -5.94 -14.46
C SER A 22 7.21 -5.76 -13.27
N TYR A 23 8.51 -5.59 -13.55
CA TYR A 23 9.53 -5.37 -12.52
C TYR A 23 9.37 -4.00 -11.85
N ARG A 24 8.99 -2.97 -12.62
CA ARG A 24 8.66 -1.65 -12.04
C ARG A 24 7.48 -1.71 -11.09
N LEU A 25 6.38 -2.34 -11.49
CA LEU A 25 5.19 -2.46 -10.63
C LEU A 25 5.48 -3.29 -9.38
N PHE A 26 6.29 -4.35 -9.50
CA PHE A 26 6.76 -5.12 -8.37
C PHE A 26 7.59 -4.25 -7.40
N MET A 27 8.60 -3.54 -7.90
CA MET A 27 9.43 -2.69 -7.03
C MET A 27 8.66 -1.53 -6.41
N LEU A 28 7.75 -0.89 -7.16
CA LEU A 28 6.89 0.16 -6.62
C LEU A 28 5.97 -0.36 -5.51
N ARG A 29 5.47 -1.60 -5.64
CA ARG A 29 4.75 -2.28 -4.57
C ARG A 29 5.63 -2.47 -3.34
N GLU A 30 6.86 -2.94 -3.49
CA GLU A 30 7.75 -3.11 -2.33
C GLU A 30 8.07 -1.76 -1.68
N ILE A 31 8.41 -0.73 -2.47
CA ILE A 31 8.73 0.62 -1.98
C ILE A 31 7.55 1.26 -1.23
N SER A 32 6.30 0.88 -1.54
CA SER A 32 5.12 1.37 -0.83
C SER A 32 5.17 1.13 0.68
N CYS A 33 5.94 0.15 1.17
CA CYS A 33 6.10 -0.12 2.61
C CYS A 33 6.70 1.08 3.38
N VAL A 34 7.54 1.88 2.74
CA VAL A 34 8.13 3.08 3.34
C VAL A 34 7.04 4.13 3.62
N PHE A 35 6.09 4.27 2.69
CA PHE A 35 4.96 5.19 2.83
C PHE A 35 3.95 4.68 3.85
N VAL A 36 3.76 3.36 3.94
CA VAL A 36 2.97 2.75 5.03
C VAL A 36 3.62 3.00 6.39
N ALA A 37 4.95 2.89 6.51
CA ALA A 37 5.65 3.21 7.74
C ALA A 37 5.50 4.70 8.09
N TRP A 38 5.61 5.58 7.09
CA TRP A 38 5.39 7.02 7.27
C TRP A 38 3.96 7.33 7.76
N SER A 39 2.92 6.70 7.20
CA SER A 39 1.54 6.94 7.62
C SER A 39 1.32 6.52 9.08
N VAL A 40 1.93 5.41 9.51
CA VAL A 40 1.91 4.98 10.93
C VAL A 40 2.58 6.01 11.83
N VAL A 41 3.77 6.49 11.47
CA VAL A 41 4.47 7.54 12.23
C VAL A 41 3.63 8.82 12.31
N TYR A 42 3.03 9.23 11.21
CA TYR A 42 2.16 10.41 11.14
C TYR A 42 0.94 10.28 12.05
N LEU A 43 0.28 9.12 12.05
CA LEU A 43 -0.87 8.85 12.93
C LEU A 43 -0.46 8.79 14.41
N VAL A 44 0.68 8.20 14.74
CA VAL A 44 1.20 8.20 16.12
C VAL A 44 1.51 9.62 16.58
N TRP A 45 2.05 10.46 15.70
CA TRP A 45 2.29 11.87 16.01
C TRP A 45 0.99 12.62 16.27
N LEU A 46 -0.04 12.42 15.44
CA LEU A 46 -1.39 12.96 15.67
C LEU A 46 -1.96 12.52 17.02
N VAL A 47 -1.94 11.23 17.34
CA VAL A 47 -2.45 10.69 18.62
C VAL A 47 -1.69 11.30 19.81
N ARG A 48 -0.36 11.42 19.69
CA ARG A 48 0.49 12.06 20.72
C ARG A 48 0.19 13.55 20.87
N ALA A 49 -0.16 14.26 19.80
CA ALA A 49 -0.56 15.66 19.85
C ALA A 49 -1.91 15.83 20.56
N ILE A 50 -2.90 14.99 20.24
CA ILE A 50 -4.21 14.95 20.91
C ILE A 50 -4.03 14.69 22.41
N GLY A 51 -3.21 13.69 22.78
CA GLY A 51 -2.97 13.34 24.18
C GLY A 51 -2.22 14.40 25.00
N ARG A 52 -1.57 15.38 24.36
CA ARG A 52 -0.90 16.50 25.04
C ARG A 52 -1.80 17.71 25.29
N GLY A 53 -3.03 17.71 24.78
CA GLY A 53 -3.96 18.82 24.92
C GLY A 53 -4.00 19.77 23.72
N GLY A 54 -4.83 20.80 23.84
CA GLY A 54 -5.25 21.63 22.72
C GLY A 54 -4.13 22.42 22.04
N ASP A 55 -3.11 22.86 22.77
CA ASP A 55 -2.01 23.65 22.22
C ASP A 55 -1.12 22.81 21.29
N ALA A 56 -0.72 21.62 21.75
CA ALA A 56 0.06 20.68 20.94
C ALA A 56 -0.71 20.19 19.70
N TYR A 57 -2.03 20.03 19.83
CA TYR A 57 -2.88 19.69 18.69
C TYR A 57 -2.95 20.83 17.66
N ARG A 58 -3.08 22.09 18.09
CA ARG A 58 -3.06 23.26 17.20
C ARG A 58 -1.72 23.41 16.48
N GLU A 59 -0.61 23.18 17.17
CA GLU A 59 0.73 23.17 16.56
C GLU A 59 0.87 22.07 15.51
N PHE A 60 0.37 20.86 15.81
CA PHE A 60 0.32 19.76 14.85
C PHE A 60 -0.49 20.15 13.60
N LEU A 61 -1.68 20.74 13.77
CA LEU A 61 -2.50 21.18 12.63
C LEU A 61 -1.78 22.23 11.78
N GLY A 62 -1.09 23.19 12.42
CA GLY A 62 -0.28 24.19 11.73
C GLY A 62 0.82 23.55 10.89
N THR A 63 1.51 22.54 11.43
CA THR A 63 2.57 21.84 10.69
C THR A 63 1.98 20.94 9.61
N ALA A 64 0.89 20.24 9.88
CA ALA A 64 0.18 19.38 8.94
C ALA A 64 -0.34 20.15 7.71
N ALA A 65 -0.71 21.42 7.88
CA ALA A 65 -1.14 22.31 6.81
C ALA A 65 0.02 22.82 5.93
N ALA A 66 1.29 22.62 6.33
CA ALA A 66 2.43 23.10 5.56
C ALA A 66 2.48 22.42 4.17
N PRO A 67 2.64 23.17 3.06
CA PRO A 67 2.58 22.63 1.71
C PRO A 67 3.48 21.41 1.44
N PRO A 68 4.74 21.36 1.95
CA PRO A 68 5.59 20.19 1.76
C PRO A 68 5.04 18.92 2.42
N LEU A 69 4.45 19.05 3.62
CA LEU A 69 3.90 17.92 4.36
C LEU A 69 2.57 17.44 3.73
N VAL A 70 1.75 18.37 3.24
CA VAL A 70 0.57 18.04 2.44
C VAL A 70 0.97 17.26 1.18
N ALA A 71 1.97 17.73 0.43
CA ALA A 71 2.46 17.04 -0.76
C ALA A 71 2.99 15.63 -0.42
N LEU A 72 3.75 15.48 0.65
CA LEU A 72 4.22 14.18 1.14
C LEU A 72 3.05 13.25 1.49
N ASN A 73 2.01 13.75 2.15
CA ASN A 73 0.84 12.97 2.51
C ASN A 73 0.00 12.57 1.29
N ILE A 74 -0.08 13.41 0.25
CA ILE A 74 -0.72 13.06 -1.02
C ILE A 74 0.06 11.93 -1.71
N VAL A 75 1.39 12.03 -1.79
CA VAL A 75 2.23 10.96 -2.36
C VAL A 75 2.09 9.68 -1.55
N THR A 76 2.07 9.80 -0.22
CA THR A 76 1.82 8.69 0.70
C THR A 76 0.48 8.02 0.39
N LEU A 77 -0.59 8.79 0.24
CA LEU A 77 -1.92 8.28 -0.11
C LEU A 77 -1.89 7.51 -1.43
N LEU A 78 -1.23 8.02 -2.47
CA LEU A 78 -1.10 7.30 -3.74
C LEU A 78 -0.38 5.96 -3.58
N PHE A 79 0.68 5.90 -2.78
CA PHE A 79 1.40 4.65 -2.49
C PHE A 79 0.59 3.68 -1.62
N LEU A 80 -0.20 4.17 -0.66
CA LEU A 80 -1.12 3.35 0.12
C LEU A 80 -2.23 2.75 -0.77
N LEU A 81 -2.76 3.52 -1.71
CA LEU A 81 -3.72 3.02 -2.71
C LEU A 81 -3.08 1.95 -3.60
N LEU A 82 -1.86 2.20 -4.09
CA LEU A 82 -1.10 1.21 -4.85
C LEU A 82 -0.90 -0.07 -4.02
N HIS A 83 -0.51 0.07 -2.75
CA HIS A 83 -0.30 -1.03 -1.82
C HIS A 83 -1.59 -1.87 -1.67
N ALA A 84 -2.70 -1.23 -1.31
CA ALA A 84 -3.99 -1.88 -1.11
C ALA A 84 -4.48 -2.61 -2.38
N VAL A 85 -4.44 -1.94 -3.53
CA VAL A 85 -4.87 -2.54 -4.82
C VAL A 85 -3.98 -3.73 -5.19
N SER A 86 -2.67 -3.64 -4.97
CA SER A 86 -1.76 -4.74 -5.25
C SER A 86 -2.02 -5.95 -4.34
N TRP A 87 -2.34 -5.70 -3.06
CA TRP A 87 -2.69 -6.72 -2.07
C TRP A 87 -3.99 -7.44 -2.46
N PHE A 88 -5.04 -6.70 -2.82
CA PHE A 88 -6.32 -7.29 -3.24
C PHE A 88 -6.19 -8.17 -4.48
N ARG A 89 -5.28 -7.86 -5.40
CA ARG A 89 -5.00 -8.72 -6.57
C ARG A 89 -4.30 -10.04 -6.20
N LEU A 90 -3.57 -10.07 -5.08
CA LEU A 90 -2.85 -11.24 -4.59
C LEU A 90 -3.73 -12.11 -3.68
N ALA A 91 -4.62 -11.50 -2.90
CA ALA A 91 -5.54 -12.18 -1.97
C ALA A 91 -6.27 -13.39 -2.58
N PRO A 92 -6.94 -13.31 -3.75
CA PRO A 92 -7.65 -14.44 -4.34
C PRO A 92 -6.72 -15.54 -4.90
N ARG A 93 -5.42 -15.27 -5.04
CA ARG A 93 -4.43 -16.30 -5.42
C ARG A 93 -3.97 -17.11 -4.22
N ALA A 94 -3.94 -16.50 -3.03
CA ALA A 94 -3.58 -17.18 -1.78
C ALA A 94 -4.77 -17.91 -1.15
N MET A 95 -6.00 -17.39 -1.32
CA MET A 95 -7.21 -17.96 -0.75
C MET A 95 -7.93 -18.88 -1.74
N VAL A 96 -7.87 -20.19 -1.52
CA VAL A 96 -8.68 -21.16 -2.26
C VAL A 96 -9.98 -21.43 -1.50
N ILE A 97 -10.97 -20.55 -1.68
CA ILE A 97 -12.27 -20.67 -1.01
C ILE A 97 -13.16 -21.64 -1.80
N HIS A 98 -13.73 -22.62 -1.12
CA HIS A 98 -14.75 -23.52 -1.65
C HIS A 98 -16.09 -23.24 -0.97
N VAL A 99 -17.14 -23.05 -1.75
CA VAL A 99 -18.51 -22.84 -1.26
C VAL A 99 -19.41 -23.89 -1.91
N ARG A 100 -20.13 -24.68 -1.10
CA ARG A 100 -21.01 -25.77 -1.57
C ARG A 100 -20.32 -26.75 -2.52
N GLY A 101 -19.06 -27.09 -2.23
CA GLY A 101 -18.27 -28.02 -3.04
C GLY A 101 -17.69 -27.43 -4.34
N GLN A 102 -17.98 -26.17 -4.68
CA GLN A 102 -17.40 -25.50 -5.84
C GLN A 102 -16.37 -24.44 -5.43
N ARG A 103 -15.27 -24.35 -6.19
CA ARG A 103 -14.26 -23.32 -5.99
C ARG A 103 -14.82 -21.96 -6.40
N LEU A 104 -14.75 -21.00 -5.49
CA LEU A 104 -15.26 -19.66 -5.75
C LEU A 104 -14.36 -18.96 -6.80
N PRO A 105 -14.95 -18.34 -7.84
CA PRO A 105 -14.17 -17.61 -8.83
C PRO A 105 -13.36 -16.48 -8.19
N ALA A 106 -12.09 -16.35 -8.56
CA ALA A 106 -11.20 -15.30 -8.05
C ALA A 106 -11.78 -13.87 -8.22
N ARG A 107 -12.56 -13.65 -9.29
CA ARG A 107 -13.28 -12.38 -9.54
C ARG A 107 -14.30 -12.03 -8.46
N MET A 108 -14.98 -13.02 -7.87
CA MET A 108 -15.98 -12.79 -6.82
C MET A 108 -15.30 -12.42 -5.51
N VAL A 109 -14.20 -13.09 -5.18
CA VAL A 109 -13.36 -12.75 -4.02
C VAL A 109 -12.83 -11.32 -4.17
N LEU A 110 -12.30 -10.96 -5.34
CA LEU A 110 -11.81 -9.60 -5.60
C LEU A 110 -12.93 -8.56 -5.48
N ALA A 111 -14.10 -8.81 -6.06
CA ALA A 111 -15.25 -7.93 -5.98
C ALA A 111 -15.72 -7.73 -4.53
N ALA A 112 -15.74 -8.79 -3.72
CA ALA A 112 -16.07 -8.71 -2.30
C ALA A 112 -15.10 -7.82 -1.52
N HIS A 113 -13.79 -7.90 -1.80
CA HIS A 113 -12.79 -7.02 -1.16
C HIS A 113 -13.02 -5.55 -1.52
N TYR A 114 -13.26 -5.25 -2.80
CA TYR A 114 -13.55 -3.87 -3.21
C TYR A 114 -14.87 -3.34 -2.66
N LEU A 115 -15.91 -4.19 -2.60
CA LEU A 115 -17.19 -3.83 -1.99
C LEU A 115 -17.01 -3.53 -0.50
N ALA A 116 -16.34 -4.41 0.25
CA ALA A 116 -16.04 -4.19 1.66
C ALA A 116 -15.23 -2.91 1.86
N TRP A 117 -14.21 -2.66 1.03
CA TRP A 117 -13.42 -1.44 1.09
C TRP A 117 -14.26 -0.18 0.85
N LEU A 118 -15.15 -0.19 -0.14
CA LEU A 118 -16.06 0.92 -0.42
C LEU A 118 -17.01 1.18 0.75
N VAL A 119 -17.61 0.13 1.32
CA VAL A 119 -18.50 0.25 2.48
C VAL A 119 -17.78 0.84 3.69
N VAL A 120 -16.60 0.31 4.03
CA VAL A 120 -15.80 0.83 5.16
C VAL A 120 -15.44 2.30 4.92
N THR A 121 -15.05 2.67 3.70
CA THR A 121 -14.74 4.06 3.35
C THR A 121 -15.95 4.97 3.51
N ALA A 122 -17.13 4.52 3.05
CA ALA A 122 -18.37 5.28 3.18
C ALA A 122 -18.80 5.46 4.64
N VAL A 123 -18.68 4.43 5.47
CA VAL A 123 -18.98 4.51 6.91
C VAL A 123 -18.03 5.49 7.61
N ILE A 124 -16.72 5.42 7.34
CA ILE A 124 -15.74 6.36 7.92
C ILE A 124 -16.06 7.79 7.47
N ALA A 125 -16.30 8.00 6.18
CA ALA A 125 -16.64 9.32 5.65
C ALA A 125 -17.92 9.87 6.27
N TRP A 126 -18.95 9.04 6.45
CA TRP A 126 -20.18 9.43 7.13
C TRP A 126 -19.88 9.86 8.57
N VAL A 127 -19.22 9.03 9.37
CA VAL A 127 -18.89 9.35 10.78
C VAL A 127 -18.03 10.61 10.93
N VAL A 128 -17.11 10.87 9.99
CA VAL A 128 -16.20 12.03 10.06
C VAL A 128 -16.84 13.32 9.57
N LEU A 129 -17.80 13.25 8.64
CA LEU A 129 -18.43 14.42 8.02
C LEU A 129 -19.76 14.81 8.64
N THR A 130 -20.35 13.97 9.51
CA THR A 130 -21.53 14.29 10.33
C THR A 130 -21.13 14.74 11.72
#